data_AF-A0A952NY77-F1
#
_entry.id   AF-A0A952NY77-F1
#
_cell.length_a   1.000
_cell.length_b   1.000
_cell.length_c   1.000
_cell.angle_alpha   90.00
_cell.angle_beta   90.00
_cell.angle_gamma   90.00
#
_symmetry.space_group_name_H-M   'P 1'
#
loop_
_entity.id
_entity.type
_entity.pdbx_description
1 polymer ?
#
loop_
_entity_poly.entity_id
_entity_poly.type
_entity_poly.pdbx_seq_one_letter_code
_entity_poly.pdbx_strand_id
1 'polypeptide(L)'
;MQDEANPNPDELLPEDHEPDEAEIDRFLDEQDPEFAARMKDLAADKNLKLAEVPEEDVAEELRHEIAKWEHGKPVWKFIYRNLTFLPGWVLGLRKLRAKLAAKAVALAIASRNRAHDLALGLWKGTRKGVVQAASSLKEGVGGGLKSFGAMSLKRKLLLVSTLAVIAGAGYGVYFAFTGRLLPGQKELFIANFADEGAPVFEYDPAEKPELFFDNVRSTPNLLLITKMVVNIRPSSNSGENPMLAVEFFAEGMSPESILELKSREAFFRDRMQRKIEEYSFDVLDTPPGKQGMAADLLKDLNRNLSQGQLRGLRIKTIVLKP
;
A
#
# COMPACT_ATOMS: atom_id res chain seq x y z
N MET A 1 42.66 34.08 20.71
CA MET A 1 41.67 33.04 21.01
C MET A 1 40.32 33.73 20.96
N GLN A 2 39.72 33.75 19.76
CA GLN A 2 38.39 34.26 19.50
C GLN A 2 37.53 33.01 19.29
N ASP A 3 36.51 32.85 20.13
CA ASP A 3 35.50 31.80 19.99
C ASP A 3 34.54 32.18 18.86
N GLU A 4 34.62 31.47 17.75
CA GLU A 4 33.62 31.50 16.68
C GLU A 4 32.43 30.63 17.11
N ALA A 5 31.31 31.29 17.39
CA ALA A 5 30.02 30.63 17.58
C ALA A 5 29.53 30.12 16.23
N ASN A 6 29.43 28.80 16.10
CA ASN A 6 28.82 28.11 14.97
C ASN A 6 27.28 28.23 15.08
N PRO A 7 26.57 28.90 14.15
CA PRO A 7 25.11 28.96 14.20
C PRO A 7 24.51 27.61 13.76
N ASN A 8 23.45 27.22 14.46
CA ASN A 8 22.71 25.98 14.27
C ASN A 8 21.96 26.01 12.91
N PRO A 9 22.09 25.00 12.03
CA PRO A 9 21.51 25.03 10.67
C PRO A 9 19.97 24.87 10.60
N ASP A 10 19.29 24.73 11.75
CA ASP A 10 17.83 24.54 11.81
C ASP A 10 17.04 25.86 11.96
N GLU A 11 17.71 27.02 11.98
CA GLU A 11 17.05 28.31 12.00
C GLU A 11 16.89 28.88 10.59
N LEU A 12 15.63 28.92 10.13
CA LEU A 12 15.06 29.72 9.03
C LEU A 12 14.90 29.03 7.67
N LEU A 13 13.88 28.17 7.56
CA LEU A 13 13.00 28.20 6.40
C LEU A 13 11.54 28.31 6.87
N PRO A 14 10.77 29.33 6.42
CA PRO A 14 9.35 29.43 6.74
C PRO A 14 8.59 28.22 6.16
N GLU A 15 7.71 27.62 6.97
CA GLU A 15 7.04 26.32 6.72
C GLU A 15 6.14 26.25 5.46
N ASP A 16 6.01 27.31 4.66
CA ASP A 16 5.06 27.39 3.52
C ASP A 16 5.70 27.78 2.16
N HIS A 17 7.02 27.72 1.98
CA HIS A 17 7.64 28.01 0.67
C HIS A 17 7.79 26.74 -0.17
N GLU A 18 6.89 26.53 -1.13
CA GLU A 18 7.10 25.56 -2.22
C GLU A 18 8.13 26.16 -3.21
N PRO A 19 9.34 25.59 -3.33
CA PRO A 19 10.35 26.12 -4.23
C PRO A 19 9.91 25.94 -5.68
N ASP A 20 10.15 26.96 -6.51
CA ASP A 20 9.86 26.89 -7.95
C ASP A 20 10.84 25.94 -8.68
N GLU A 21 10.49 25.47 -9.89
CA GLU A 21 11.32 24.54 -10.66
C GLU A 21 12.75 25.07 -10.90
N ALA A 22 12.92 26.39 -11.01
CA ALA A 22 14.22 27.02 -11.24
C ALA A 22 15.06 27.15 -9.94
N GLU A 23 14.42 27.29 -8.79
CA GLU A 23 15.06 27.23 -7.46
C GLU A 23 15.52 25.82 -7.14
N ILE A 24 14.72 24.80 -7.47
CA ILE A 24 15.10 23.39 -7.30
C ILE A 24 16.32 23.05 -8.17
N ASP A 25 16.31 23.46 -9.44
CA ASP A 25 17.44 23.22 -10.36
C ASP A 25 18.71 23.95 -9.89
N ARG A 26 18.59 25.17 -9.36
CA ARG A 26 19.73 25.90 -8.77
C ARG A 26 20.26 25.21 -7.52
N PHE A 27 19.38 24.76 -6.63
CA PHE A 27 19.77 24.08 -5.41
C PHE A 27 20.46 22.74 -5.71
N LEU A 28 19.98 22.01 -6.72
CA LEU A 28 20.60 20.78 -7.21
C LEU A 28 21.96 21.04 -7.87
N ASP A 29 22.08 22.08 -8.71
CA ASP A 29 23.36 22.47 -9.32
C ASP A 29 24.40 22.91 -8.25
N GLU A 30 23.97 23.47 -7.10
CA GLU A 30 24.85 23.88 -5.99
C GLU A 30 25.25 22.73 -5.04
N GLN A 31 24.33 21.83 -4.71
CA GLN A 31 24.57 20.74 -3.74
C GLN A 31 25.20 19.49 -4.39
N ASP A 32 24.83 19.16 -5.64
CA ASP A 32 25.34 17.98 -6.34
C ASP A 32 25.48 18.22 -7.86
N PRO A 33 26.58 18.85 -8.29
CA PRO A 33 26.79 19.18 -9.70
C PRO A 33 27.01 17.94 -10.59
N GLU A 34 27.44 16.80 -10.03
CA GLU A 34 27.57 15.56 -10.80
C GLU A 34 26.19 14.97 -11.14
N PHE A 35 25.25 15.03 -10.20
CA PHE A 35 23.88 14.58 -10.42
C PHE A 35 23.16 15.44 -11.47
N ALA A 36 23.28 16.76 -11.39
CA ALA A 36 22.64 17.66 -12.34
C ALA A 36 23.18 17.51 -13.78
N ALA A 37 24.48 17.23 -13.93
CA ALA A 37 25.08 16.90 -15.23
C ALA A 37 24.49 15.61 -15.82
N ARG A 38 24.33 14.55 -15.01
CA ARG A 38 23.71 13.29 -15.46
C ARG A 38 22.26 13.47 -15.89
N MET A 39 21.50 14.30 -15.19
CA MET A 39 20.10 14.60 -15.54
C MET A 39 19.98 15.38 -16.85
N LYS A 40 20.89 16.34 -17.09
CA LYS A 40 20.96 17.09 -18.37
C LYS A 40 21.32 16.16 -19.54
N ASP A 41 22.23 15.20 -19.33
CA ASP A 41 22.56 14.17 -20.33
C ASP A 41 21.39 13.21 -20.61
N LEU A 42 20.66 12.77 -19.58
CA LEU A 42 19.45 11.94 -19.71
C LEU A 42 18.31 12.66 -20.43
N ALA A 43 18.10 13.96 -20.17
CA ALA A 43 17.09 14.76 -20.85
C ALA A 43 17.43 15.03 -22.32
N ALA A 44 18.71 15.04 -22.68
CA ALA A 44 19.17 15.20 -24.07
C ALA A 44 19.04 13.91 -24.90
N ASP A 45 18.94 12.74 -24.25
CA ASP A 45 18.79 11.46 -24.94
C ASP A 45 17.35 11.25 -25.44
N LYS A 46 17.11 11.67 -26.68
CA LYS A 46 15.83 11.48 -27.39
C LYS A 46 15.57 10.03 -27.81
N ASN A 47 16.49 9.10 -27.51
CA ASN A 47 16.37 7.68 -27.83
C ASN A 47 16.04 6.82 -26.60
N LEU A 48 15.17 7.32 -25.71
CA LEU A 48 14.50 6.50 -24.70
C LEU A 48 13.65 5.41 -25.38
N LYS A 49 14.29 4.29 -25.70
CA LYS A 49 13.60 3.05 -26.00
C LYS A 49 13.05 2.54 -24.68
N LEU A 50 11.74 2.26 -24.63
CA LEU A 50 11.17 1.54 -23.49
C LEU A 50 12.05 0.31 -23.22
N ALA A 51 12.40 0.10 -21.95
CA ALA A 51 13.06 -1.13 -21.53
C ALA A 51 12.28 -2.30 -22.13
N GLU A 52 12.99 -3.18 -22.83
CA GLU A 52 12.42 -4.44 -23.31
C GLU A 52 11.95 -5.19 -22.07
N VAL A 53 10.64 -5.19 -21.83
CA VAL A 53 10.03 -6.00 -20.78
C VAL A 53 10.52 -7.43 -21.05
N PRO A 54 11.23 -8.06 -20.10
CA PRO A 54 11.73 -9.40 -20.30
C PRO A 54 10.54 -10.27 -20.74
N GLU A 55 10.71 -11.02 -21.83
CA GLU A 55 9.68 -11.95 -22.27
C GLU A 55 9.38 -12.90 -21.11
N GLU A 56 8.28 -12.65 -20.39
CA GLU A 56 7.78 -13.58 -19.38
C GLU A 56 7.68 -14.96 -20.03
N ASP A 57 8.29 -15.95 -19.38
CA ASP A 57 8.40 -17.30 -19.92
C ASP A 57 6.99 -17.81 -20.20
N VAL A 58 6.68 -18.04 -21.48
CA VAL A 58 5.34 -18.45 -21.93
C VAL A 58 4.88 -19.72 -21.21
N ALA A 59 5.84 -20.53 -20.76
CA ALA A 59 5.60 -21.70 -19.94
C ALA A 59 5.08 -21.37 -18.53
N GLU A 60 5.55 -20.29 -17.91
CA GLU A 60 5.17 -19.88 -16.57
C GLU A 60 3.78 -19.24 -16.53
N GLU A 61 3.46 -18.37 -17.51
CA GLU A 61 2.11 -17.82 -17.66
C GLU A 61 1.08 -18.92 -17.94
N LEU A 62 1.44 -19.92 -18.77
CA LEU A 62 0.56 -21.04 -19.05
C LEU A 62 0.30 -21.88 -17.80
N ARG A 63 1.32 -22.08 -16.95
CA ARG A 63 1.17 -22.77 -15.65
C ARG A 63 0.24 -22.00 -14.72
N HIS A 64 0.40 -20.68 -14.63
CA HIS A 64 -0.50 -19.82 -13.84
C HIS A 64 -1.95 -19.87 -14.34
N GLU A 65 -2.15 -19.87 -15.66
CA GLU A 65 -3.48 -19.97 -16.23
C GLU A 65 -4.07 -21.37 -15.98
N ILE A 66 -3.32 -22.45 -16.16
CA ILE A 66 -3.77 -23.81 -15.82
C ILE A 66 -4.20 -23.89 -14.34
N ALA A 67 -3.39 -23.35 -13.42
CA ALA A 67 -3.70 -23.35 -11.99
C ALA A 67 -5.03 -22.63 -11.67
N LYS A 68 -5.33 -21.51 -12.36
CA LYS A 68 -6.61 -20.80 -12.22
C LYS A 68 -7.80 -21.63 -12.69
N TRP A 69 -7.63 -22.43 -13.72
CA TRP A 69 -8.70 -23.27 -14.25
C TRP A 69 -8.92 -24.53 -13.39
N GLU A 70 -7.86 -25.05 -12.76
CA GLU A 70 -7.94 -26.19 -11.83
C GLU A 70 -8.53 -25.84 -10.46
N HIS A 71 -8.16 -24.66 -9.92
CA HIS A 71 -8.57 -24.19 -8.58
C HIS A 71 -9.74 -23.20 -8.62
N GLY A 72 -10.25 -22.89 -9.82
CA GLY A 72 -11.33 -21.93 -10.03
C GLY A 72 -12.73 -22.48 -9.73
N LYS A 73 -13.76 -21.73 -10.15
CA LYS A 73 -15.17 -22.11 -9.94
C LYS A 73 -15.48 -23.49 -10.56
N PRO A 74 -16.43 -24.25 -10.01
CA PRO A 74 -16.73 -25.62 -10.45
C PRO A 74 -17.05 -25.75 -11.95
N VAL A 75 -17.63 -24.71 -12.56
CA VAL A 75 -17.91 -24.67 -14.01
C VAL A 75 -16.61 -24.68 -14.84
N TRP A 76 -15.60 -23.90 -14.43
CA TRP A 76 -14.30 -23.84 -15.13
C TRP A 76 -13.52 -25.15 -14.98
N LYS A 77 -13.60 -25.78 -13.80
CA LYS A 77 -13.02 -27.09 -13.55
C LYS A 77 -13.65 -28.19 -14.42
N PHE A 78 -14.98 -28.14 -14.59
CA PHE A 78 -15.71 -29.06 -15.47
C PHE A 78 -15.30 -28.88 -16.95
N ILE A 79 -15.17 -27.63 -17.40
CA ILE A 79 -14.74 -27.32 -18.77
C ILE A 79 -13.30 -27.77 -19.00
N TYR A 80 -12.38 -27.48 -18.07
CA TYR A 80 -10.97 -27.88 -18.17
C TYR A 80 -10.81 -29.40 -18.21
N ARG A 81 -11.59 -30.14 -17.41
CA ARG A 81 -11.57 -31.62 -17.39
C ARG A 81 -11.89 -32.24 -18.75
N ASN A 82 -12.78 -31.62 -19.51
CA ASN A 82 -13.20 -32.14 -20.82
C ASN A 82 -12.39 -31.55 -21.99
N LEU A 83 -11.72 -30.41 -21.80
CA LEU A 83 -11.05 -29.65 -22.85
C LEU A 83 -9.75 -29.02 -22.31
N THR A 84 -8.71 -29.83 -22.17
CA THR A 84 -7.41 -29.43 -21.57
C THR A 84 -6.61 -28.43 -22.41
N PHE A 85 -6.94 -28.24 -23.69
CA PHE A 85 -6.28 -27.28 -24.58
C PHE A 85 -6.81 -25.84 -24.45
N LEU A 86 -7.95 -25.64 -23.78
CA LEU A 86 -8.61 -24.33 -23.67
C LEU A 86 -7.77 -23.24 -23.00
N PRO A 87 -7.05 -23.49 -21.88
CA PRO A 87 -6.25 -22.45 -21.24
C PRO A 87 -5.17 -21.87 -22.17
N GLY A 88 -4.50 -22.73 -22.93
CA GLY A 88 -3.52 -22.30 -23.93
C GLY A 88 -4.15 -21.50 -25.06
N TRP A 89 -5.34 -21.88 -25.51
CA TRP A 89 -6.07 -21.16 -26.56
C TRP A 89 -6.57 -19.78 -26.10
N VAL A 90 -7.11 -19.70 -24.88
CA VAL A 90 -7.55 -18.44 -24.25
C VAL A 90 -6.38 -17.49 -24.03
N LEU A 91 -5.24 -18.02 -23.56
CA LEU A 91 -4.00 -17.25 -23.41
C LEU A 91 -3.50 -16.74 -24.76
N GLY A 92 -3.52 -17.57 -25.81
CA GLY A 92 -3.21 -17.17 -27.17
C GLY A 92 -4.11 -16.04 -27.70
N LEU A 93 -5.42 -16.14 -27.45
CA LEU A 93 -6.39 -15.11 -27.85
C LEU A 93 -6.20 -13.79 -27.08
N ARG A 94 -5.89 -13.86 -25.79
CA ARG A 94 -5.52 -12.69 -24.97
C ARG A 94 -4.26 -12.02 -25.50
N LYS A 95 -3.21 -12.79 -25.81
CA LYS A 95 -1.97 -12.27 -26.40
C LYS A 95 -2.22 -11.63 -27.77
N LEU A 96 -3.03 -12.25 -28.62
CA LEU A 96 -3.41 -11.68 -29.91
C LEU A 96 -4.14 -10.33 -29.73
N ARG A 97 -5.12 -10.27 -28.82
CA ARG A 97 -5.86 -9.04 -28.52
C ARG A 97 -4.95 -7.96 -27.93
N ALA A 98 -4.03 -8.32 -27.04
CA ALA A 98 -3.04 -7.41 -26.49
C ALA A 98 -2.09 -6.87 -27.56
N LYS A 99 -1.59 -7.74 -28.46
CA LYS A 99 -0.76 -7.32 -29.61
C LYS A 99 -1.51 -6.40 -30.56
N LEU A 100 -2.79 -6.69 -30.85
CA LEU A 100 -3.64 -5.83 -31.67
C LEU A 100 -3.92 -4.47 -31.00
N ALA A 101 -4.19 -4.47 -29.69
CA ALA A 101 -4.38 -3.25 -28.92
C ALA A 101 -3.10 -2.42 -28.89
N ALA A 102 -1.94 -3.03 -28.63
CA ALA A 102 -0.64 -2.35 -28.66
C ALA A 102 -0.33 -1.78 -30.05
N LYS A 103 -0.60 -2.53 -31.13
CA LYS A 103 -0.47 -2.02 -32.51
C LYS A 103 -1.44 -0.87 -32.79
N ALA A 104 -2.68 -0.94 -32.32
CA ALA A 104 -3.65 0.14 -32.48
C ALA A 104 -3.23 1.40 -31.72
N VAL A 105 -2.72 1.26 -30.49
CA VAL A 105 -2.18 2.37 -29.69
C VAL A 105 -0.94 2.97 -30.37
N ALA A 106 0.02 2.14 -30.81
CA ALA A 106 1.19 2.60 -31.53
C ALA A 106 0.82 3.34 -32.83
N LEU A 107 -0.19 2.84 -33.57
CA LEU A 107 -0.68 3.47 -34.78
C LEU A 107 -1.45 4.77 -34.49
N ALA A 108 -2.19 4.83 -33.38
CA ALA A 108 -2.84 6.04 -32.89
C ALA A 108 -1.80 7.10 -32.49
N ILE A 109 -0.76 6.73 -31.75
CA ILE A 109 0.36 7.63 -31.39
C ILE A 109 1.08 8.10 -32.65
N ALA A 110 1.42 7.19 -33.57
CA ALA A 110 2.05 7.55 -34.85
C ALA A 110 1.16 8.47 -35.69
N SER A 111 -0.16 8.26 -35.70
CA SER A 111 -1.10 9.15 -36.38
C SER A 111 -1.23 10.51 -35.69
N ARG A 112 -1.16 10.57 -34.35
CA ARG A 112 -1.23 11.81 -33.58
C ARG A 112 0.05 12.62 -33.77
N ASN A 113 1.21 11.96 -33.78
CA ASN A 113 2.50 12.59 -34.08
C ASN A 113 2.54 13.09 -35.52
N ARG A 114 2.12 12.27 -36.51
CA ARG A 114 2.00 12.73 -37.90
C ARG A 114 0.97 13.85 -38.07
N ALA A 115 -0.14 13.81 -37.35
CA ALA A 115 -1.15 14.88 -37.38
C ALA A 115 -0.61 16.15 -36.75
N HIS A 116 0.20 16.06 -35.70
CA HIS A 116 0.89 17.18 -35.07
C HIS A 116 1.97 17.75 -36.01
N ASP A 117 2.76 16.91 -36.67
CA ASP A 117 3.76 17.33 -37.66
C ASP A 117 3.11 17.96 -38.89
N LEU A 118 2.00 17.39 -39.37
CA LEU A 118 1.19 17.97 -40.43
C LEU A 118 0.52 19.26 -39.97
N ALA A 119 0.04 19.36 -38.73
CA ALA A 119 -0.53 20.58 -38.18
C ALA A 119 0.52 21.67 -38.03
N LEU A 120 1.75 21.35 -37.60
CA LEU A 120 2.88 22.28 -37.55
C LEU A 120 3.37 22.69 -38.94
N GLY A 121 3.45 21.74 -39.88
CA GLY A 121 3.79 22.00 -41.28
C GLY A 121 2.73 22.83 -42.01
N LEU A 122 1.46 22.53 -41.76
CA LEU A 122 0.33 23.35 -42.16
C LEU A 122 0.42 24.71 -41.49
N TRP A 123 0.61 24.84 -40.18
CA TRP A 123 0.67 26.13 -39.49
C TRP A 123 1.80 27.05 -40.01
N LYS A 124 2.94 26.46 -40.41
CA LYS A 124 4.02 27.19 -41.09
C LYS A 124 3.71 27.57 -42.55
N GLY A 125 2.78 26.89 -43.22
CA GLY A 125 2.36 27.17 -44.62
C GLY A 125 0.96 27.80 -44.80
N THR A 126 0.11 27.82 -43.77
CA THR A 126 -1.35 28.04 -43.93
C THR A 126 -1.79 29.49 -43.89
N ARG A 127 -0.95 30.44 -43.47
CA ARG A 127 -1.36 31.86 -43.60
C ARG A 127 -1.50 32.30 -45.07
N LYS A 128 -0.75 31.68 -45.99
CA LYS A 128 -0.90 31.92 -47.44
C LYS A 128 -1.82 30.89 -48.11
N GLY A 129 -1.78 29.61 -47.70
CA GLY A 129 -2.59 28.55 -48.31
C GLY A 129 -4.09 28.57 -47.95
N VAL A 130 -4.46 28.89 -46.70
CA VAL A 130 -5.88 28.88 -46.27
C VAL A 130 -6.64 30.09 -46.82
N VAL A 131 -5.99 31.23 -46.95
CA VAL A 131 -6.59 32.43 -47.57
C VAL A 131 -6.83 32.21 -49.07
N GLN A 132 -5.89 31.54 -49.75
CA GLN A 132 -5.99 31.24 -51.19
C GLN A 132 -6.98 30.08 -51.48
N ALA A 133 -7.09 29.11 -50.57
CA ALA A 133 -8.11 28.05 -50.65
C ALA A 133 -9.52 28.57 -50.32
N ALA A 134 -9.66 29.49 -49.36
CA ALA A 134 -10.93 30.09 -49.01
C ALA A 134 -11.45 31.05 -50.09
N SER A 135 -10.57 31.80 -50.77
CA SER A 135 -10.95 32.66 -51.89
C SER A 135 -11.35 31.85 -53.13
N SER A 136 -10.63 30.77 -53.45
CA SER A 136 -10.99 29.88 -54.57
C SER A 136 -12.24 29.03 -54.30
N LEU A 137 -12.54 28.67 -53.05
CA LEU A 137 -13.82 28.05 -52.66
C LEU A 137 -14.99 29.03 -52.83
N LYS A 138 -14.81 30.31 -52.47
CA LYS A 138 -15.87 31.32 -52.60
C LYS A 138 -16.24 31.61 -54.06
N GLU A 139 -15.28 31.53 -54.97
CA GLU A 139 -15.49 31.66 -56.42
C GLU A 139 -16.01 30.35 -57.07
N GLY A 140 -15.60 29.19 -56.55
CA GLY A 140 -15.97 27.87 -57.09
C GLY A 140 -17.36 27.37 -56.71
N VAL A 141 -17.94 27.79 -55.57
CA VAL A 141 -19.23 27.28 -55.08
C VAL A 141 -20.41 27.70 -55.99
N GLY A 142 -20.35 28.88 -56.62
CA GLY A 142 -21.36 29.33 -57.58
C GLY A 142 -21.33 28.57 -58.92
N GLY A 143 -20.14 28.14 -59.37
CA GLY A 143 -19.96 27.33 -60.58
C GLY A 143 -20.24 25.84 -60.36
N GLY A 144 -19.83 25.32 -59.19
CA GLY A 144 -19.96 23.91 -58.83
C GLY A 144 -21.39 23.40 -58.79
N LEU A 145 -22.35 24.24 -58.36
CA LEU A 145 -23.78 23.88 -58.36
C LEU A 145 -24.35 23.72 -59.78
N LYS A 146 -23.92 24.54 -60.74
CA LYS A 146 -24.33 24.42 -62.15
C LYS A 146 -23.70 23.19 -62.81
N SER A 147 -22.42 22.93 -62.54
CA SER A 147 -21.73 21.74 -63.03
C SER A 147 -22.26 20.44 -62.41
N PHE A 148 -22.67 20.46 -61.14
CA PHE A 148 -23.29 19.31 -60.48
C PHE A 148 -24.62 18.96 -61.16
N GLY A 149 -25.46 19.95 -61.50
CA GLY A 149 -26.69 19.74 -62.26
C GLY A 149 -26.48 18.98 -63.58
N ALA A 150 -25.44 19.34 -64.33
CA ALA A 150 -25.11 18.77 -65.64
C ALA A 150 -24.43 17.38 -65.62
N MET A 151 -24.04 16.86 -64.46
CA MET A 151 -23.38 15.55 -64.37
C MET A 151 -24.35 14.37 -64.49
N SER A 152 -23.89 13.30 -65.14
CA SER A 152 -24.60 12.02 -65.19
C SER A 152 -24.79 11.42 -63.79
N LEU A 153 -25.89 10.67 -63.62
CA LEU A 153 -26.32 10.13 -62.32
C LEU A 153 -25.22 9.29 -61.64
N LYS A 154 -24.43 8.53 -62.41
CA LYS A 154 -23.31 7.72 -61.91
C LYS A 154 -22.20 8.58 -61.26
N ARG A 155 -21.88 9.73 -61.86
CA ARG A 155 -20.85 10.64 -61.33
C ARG A 155 -21.33 11.37 -60.08
N LYS A 156 -22.61 11.74 -60.02
CA LYS A 156 -23.24 12.31 -58.82
C LYS A 156 -23.16 11.34 -57.64
N LEU A 157 -23.53 10.08 -57.87
CA LEU A 157 -23.54 9.05 -56.84
C LEU A 157 -22.12 8.75 -56.33
N LEU A 158 -21.15 8.69 -57.24
CA LEU A 158 -19.74 8.51 -56.88
C LEU A 158 -19.25 9.70 -56.04
N LEU A 159 -19.52 10.94 -56.45
CA LEU A 159 -19.12 12.14 -55.70
C LEU A 159 -19.76 12.21 -54.30
N VAL A 160 -21.05 11.88 -54.19
CA VAL A 160 -21.76 11.81 -52.89
C VAL A 160 -21.18 10.70 -52.01
N SER A 161 -20.87 9.53 -52.57
CA SER A 161 -20.24 8.44 -51.83
C SER A 161 -18.85 8.81 -51.31
N THR A 162 -18.04 9.49 -52.12
CA THR A 162 -16.71 9.96 -51.70
C THR A 162 -16.82 11.00 -50.60
N LEU A 163 -17.77 11.95 -50.71
CA LEU A 163 -18.05 12.92 -49.66
C LEU A 163 -18.53 12.26 -48.36
N ALA A 164 -19.38 11.23 -48.45
CA ALA A 164 -19.83 10.47 -47.28
C ALA A 164 -18.67 9.72 -46.61
N VAL A 165 -17.76 9.13 -47.38
CA VAL A 165 -16.55 8.47 -46.86
C VAL A 165 -15.62 9.48 -46.18
N ILE A 166 -15.42 10.66 -46.79
CA ILE A 166 -14.59 11.73 -46.20
C ILE A 166 -15.24 12.24 -44.90
N ALA A 167 -16.55 12.48 -44.89
CA ALA A 167 -17.27 12.89 -43.70
C ALA A 167 -17.23 11.83 -42.59
N GLY A 168 -17.39 10.56 -42.94
CA GLY A 168 -17.28 9.43 -42.02
C GLY A 168 -15.86 9.29 -41.44
N ALA A 169 -14.83 9.46 -42.27
CA ALA A 169 -13.43 9.48 -41.81
C ALA A 169 -13.16 10.66 -40.87
N GLY A 170 -13.63 11.87 -41.22
CA GLY A 170 -13.53 13.05 -40.36
C GLY A 170 -14.24 12.87 -39.01
N TYR A 171 -15.43 12.27 -39.02
CA TYR A 171 -16.17 11.94 -37.81
C TYR A 171 -15.45 10.89 -36.95
N GLY A 172 -14.86 9.87 -37.57
CA GLY A 172 -14.04 8.87 -36.89
C GLY A 172 -12.81 9.47 -36.22
N VAL A 173 -12.12 10.40 -36.90
CA VAL A 173 -11.00 11.17 -36.33
C VAL A 173 -11.48 12.01 -35.14
N TYR A 174 -12.60 12.72 -35.26
CA TYR A 174 -13.20 13.48 -34.16
C TYR A 174 -13.52 12.60 -32.93
N PHE A 175 -14.08 11.41 -33.15
CA PHE A 175 -14.36 10.45 -32.07
C PHE A 175 -13.09 9.87 -31.42
N ALA A 176 -12.02 9.69 -32.21
CA ALA A 176 -10.72 9.28 -31.68
C ALA A 176 -10.09 10.38 -30.82
N PHE A 177 -10.18 11.65 -31.23
CA PHE A 177 -9.64 12.79 -30.46
C PHE A 177 -10.45 13.11 -29.20
N THR A 178 -11.76 12.90 -29.21
CA THR A 178 -12.62 13.10 -28.03
C THR A 178 -12.52 11.98 -26.99
N GLY A 179 -11.64 10.99 -27.20
CA GLY A 179 -11.36 9.95 -26.19
C GLY A 179 -12.52 8.98 -25.95
N ARG A 180 -13.57 8.99 -26.78
CA ARG A 180 -14.72 8.08 -26.64
C ARG A 180 -14.48 6.70 -27.26
N LEU A 181 -13.60 6.61 -28.27
CA LEU A 181 -13.37 5.36 -29.01
C LEU A 181 -12.19 4.56 -28.45
N LEU A 182 -11.20 5.24 -27.87
CA LEU A 182 -10.04 4.63 -27.23
C LEU A 182 -10.31 4.61 -25.72
N PRO A 183 -10.17 3.45 -25.04
CA PRO A 183 -10.27 3.42 -23.59
C PRO A 183 -9.30 4.44 -23.02
N GLY A 184 -9.77 5.29 -22.09
CA GLY A 184 -8.94 6.28 -21.42
C GLY A 184 -7.63 5.63 -20.98
N GLN A 185 -6.51 6.32 -21.23
CA GLN A 185 -5.20 5.83 -20.84
C GLN A 185 -5.26 5.56 -19.34
N LYS A 186 -5.26 4.27 -18.96
CA LYS A 186 -4.98 3.92 -17.58
C LYS A 186 -3.54 4.32 -17.36
N GLU A 187 -3.31 5.23 -16.43
CA GLU A 187 -1.96 5.61 -16.04
C GLU A 187 -1.22 4.32 -15.68
N LEU A 188 -0.15 4.03 -16.44
CA LEU A 188 0.62 2.79 -16.26
C LEU A 188 1.40 2.81 -14.94
N PHE A 189 1.59 4.01 -14.40
CA PHE A 189 2.28 4.27 -13.16
C PHE A 189 1.30 4.91 -12.21
N ILE A 190 1.23 4.33 -11.01
CA ILE A 190 0.50 4.88 -9.89
C ILE A 190 1.30 6.12 -9.45
N ALA A 191 0.79 7.32 -9.73
CA ALA A 191 1.47 8.57 -9.38
C ALA A 191 1.46 8.82 -7.87
N ASN A 192 0.44 8.33 -7.16
CA ASN A 192 0.34 8.37 -5.71
C ASN A 192 -0.23 7.04 -5.17
N PHE A 193 0.20 6.62 -3.99
CA PHE A 193 -0.42 5.47 -3.31
C PHE A 193 -1.75 5.79 -2.62
N ALA A 194 -2.22 7.04 -2.67
CA ALA A 194 -3.48 7.44 -2.07
C ALA A 194 -4.68 6.84 -2.84
N ASP A 195 -4.58 6.69 -4.16
CA ASP A 195 -5.65 6.17 -5.02
C ASP A 195 -5.87 4.66 -4.86
N GLU A 196 -4.83 3.92 -4.47
CA GLU A 196 -4.86 2.47 -4.22
C GLU A 196 -4.72 2.13 -2.72
N GLY A 197 -4.66 3.15 -1.87
CA GLY A 197 -4.50 3.00 -0.43
C GLY A 197 -5.73 2.34 0.19
N ALA A 198 -5.50 1.53 1.24
CA ALA A 198 -6.60 1.12 2.11
C ALA A 198 -7.28 2.38 2.68
N PRO A 199 -8.61 2.37 2.86
CA PRO A 199 -9.31 3.53 3.41
C PRO A 199 -8.68 3.93 4.74
N VAL A 200 -8.47 5.24 4.93
CA VAL A 200 -8.03 5.77 6.21
C VAL A 200 -9.17 5.57 7.19
N PHE A 201 -8.93 4.74 8.22
CA PHE A 201 -9.86 4.59 9.31
C PHE A 201 -9.70 5.79 10.24
N GLU A 202 -10.66 6.71 10.21
CA GLU A 202 -10.77 7.76 11.22
C GLU A 202 -11.26 7.13 12.53
N TYR A 203 -10.49 7.33 13.60
CA TYR A 203 -10.87 6.92 14.94
C TYR A 203 -11.67 8.04 15.59
N ASP A 204 -12.79 7.72 16.23
CA ASP A 204 -13.53 8.69 17.03
C ASP A 204 -12.67 9.06 18.27
N PRO A 205 -12.22 10.32 18.41
CA PRO A 205 -11.42 10.74 19.56
C PRO A 205 -12.20 10.67 20.89
N ALA A 206 -13.54 10.55 20.85
CA ALA A 206 -14.37 10.31 22.04
C ALA A 206 -14.43 8.84 22.46
N GLU A 207 -14.08 7.90 21.57
CA GLU A 207 -14.07 6.48 21.88
C GLU A 207 -12.82 6.14 22.70
N LYS A 208 -13.00 5.40 23.81
CA LYS A 208 -11.86 5.02 24.66
C LYS A 208 -10.99 4.03 23.88
N PRO A 209 -9.69 4.33 23.65
CA PRO A 209 -8.83 3.38 22.98
C PRO A 209 -8.73 2.11 23.84
N GLU A 210 -9.05 0.96 23.23
CA GLU A 210 -8.77 -0.32 23.86
C GLU A 210 -7.26 -0.54 23.85
N LEU A 211 -6.68 -0.76 25.04
CA LEU A 211 -5.28 -1.14 25.13
C LEU A 211 -5.11 -2.50 24.44
N PHE A 212 -4.09 -2.62 23.60
CA PHE A 212 -3.80 -3.85 22.84
C PHE A 212 -3.79 -5.11 23.73
N PHE A 213 -3.31 -4.97 24.97
CA PHE A 213 -3.20 -6.04 25.96
C PHE A 213 -4.51 -6.35 26.71
N ASP A 214 -5.54 -5.52 26.58
CA ASP A 214 -6.89 -5.77 27.12
C ASP A 214 -7.84 -6.38 26.10
N ASN A 215 -7.36 -6.58 24.86
CA ASN A 215 -8.16 -7.18 23.81
C ASN A 215 -8.40 -8.67 24.13
N VAL A 216 -9.68 -9.06 24.26
CA VAL A 216 -10.13 -10.44 24.49
C VAL A 216 -9.65 -11.40 23.39
N ARG A 217 -9.32 -10.87 22.20
CA ARG A 217 -8.79 -11.63 21.07
C ARG A 217 -7.28 -11.91 21.18
N SER A 218 -6.56 -11.17 22.01
CA SER A 218 -5.16 -11.49 22.30
C SER A 218 -5.10 -12.71 23.21
N THR A 219 -4.28 -13.71 22.87
CA THR A 219 -4.12 -14.89 23.74
C THR A 219 -3.37 -14.44 24.99
N PRO A 220 -3.96 -14.50 26.19
CA PRO A 220 -3.30 -14.00 27.37
C PRO A 220 -2.17 -14.95 27.74
N ASN A 221 -0.95 -14.41 27.87
CA ASN A 221 0.23 -15.17 28.29
C ASN A 221 0.12 -15.44 29.81
N LEU A 222 -0.66 -16.47 30.18
CA LEU A 222 -0.94 -16.82 31.58
C LEU A 222 -0.22 -18.09 32.00
N LEU A 223 0.41 -18.05 33.18
CA LEU A 223 1.00 -19.20 33.85
C LEU A 223 0.43 -19.35 35.26
N LEU A 224 -0.05 -20.53 35.61
CA LEU A 224 -0.38 -20.88 36.99
C LEU A 224 0.91 -21.32 37.69
N ILE A 225 1.31 -20.58 38.72
CA ILE A 225 2.41 -20.96 39.60
C ILE A 225 1.92 -22.04 40.56
N THR A 226 2.71 -23.11 40.71
CA THR A 226 2.38 -24.22 41.62
C THR A 226 2.13 -23.72 43.03
N LYS A 227 1.16 -24.33 43.72
CA LYS A 227 0.80 -24.03 45.10
C LYS A 227 2.02 -23.96 46.02
N MET A 228 2.12 -22.87 46.76
CA MET A 228 3.14 -22.65 47.80
C MET A 228 2.49 -22.76 49.17
N VAL A 229 3.17 -23.41 50.10
CA VAL A 229 2.80 -23.44 51.52
C VAL A 229 3.98 -22.89 52.30
N VAL A 230 3.75 -21.82 53.08
CA VAL A 230 4.80 -21.11 53.81
C VAL A 230 4.34 -20.73 55.21
N ASN A 231 5.27 -20.69 56.14
CA ASN A 231 5.02 -20.16 57.48
C ASN A 231 5.15 -18.64 57.41
N ILE A 232 4.17 -17.91 57.92
CA ILE A 232 4.18 -16.45 57.93
C ILE A 232 4.48 -15.95 59.34
N ARG A 233 4.73 -14.63 59.51
CA ARG A 233 5.03 -14.10 60.85
C ARG A 233 3.79 -14.15 61.74
N PRO A 234 3.94 -14.60 63.00
CA PRO A 234 2.85 -14.52 63.96
C PRO A 234 2.47 -13.07 64.26
N SER A 235 1.19 -12.87 64.55
CA SER A 235 0.60 -11.59 64.96
C SER A 235 -0.30 -11.77 66.18
N SER A 236 -0.91 -10.70 66.67
CA SER A 236 -1.79 -10.76 67.86
C SER A 236 -3.02 -11.63 67.66
N ASN A 237 -3.46 -11.83 66.41
CA ASN A 237 -4.65 -12.64 66.09
C ASN A 237 -4.32 -14.02 65.52
N SER A 238 -3.06 -14.47 65.61
CA SER A 238 -2.65 -15.79 65.13
C SER A 238 -2.09 -16.66 66.27
N GLY A 239 -1.99 -17.96 66.02
CA GLY A 239 -1.24 -18.89 66.84
C GLY A 239 0.27 -18.73 66.68
N GLU A 240 1.02 -19.67 67.27
CA GLU A 240 2.49 -19.65 67.31
C GLU A 240 3.12 -19.87 65.92
N ASN A 241 2.44 -20.63 65.04
CA ASN A 241 2.96 -21.00 63.72
C ASN A 241 1.87 -20.85 62.63
N PRO A 242 1.50 -19.61 62.25
CA PRO A 242 0.51 -19.40 61.20
C PRO A 242 1.07 -19.84 59.84
N MET A 243 0.20 -20.40 59.01
CA MET A 243 0.56 -20.91 57.69
C MET A 243 -0.27 -20.28 56.59
N LEU A 244 0.37 -20.01 55.46
CA LEU A 244 -0.26 -19.55 54.23
C LEU A 244 -0.11 -20.61 53.14
N ALA A 245 -1.22 -20.98 52.51
CA ALA A 245 -1.21 -21.73 51.25
C ALA A 245 -1.77 -20.87 50.12
N VAL A 246 -0.98 -20.61 49.08
CA VAL A 246 -1.34 -19.67 48.02
C VAL A 246 -0.99 -20.18 46.62
N GLU A 247 -1.84 -19.87 45.65
CA GLU A 247 -1.65 -20.08 44.21
C GLU A 247 -1.79 -18.76 43.47
N PHE A 248 -0.92 -18.51 42.49
CA PHE A 248 -0.92 -17.28 41.69
C PHE A 248 -1.03 -17.57 40.19
N PHE A 249 -1.78 -16.73 39.48
CA PHE A 249 -1.66 -16.57 38.04
C PHE A 249 -0.70 -15.43 37.72
N ALA A 250 0.37 -15.73 37.01
CA ALA A 250 1.27 -14.73 36.45
C ALA A 250 0.84 -14.42 35.01
N GLU A 251 0.74 -13.13 34.70
CA GLU A 251 0.40 -12.62 33.37
C GLU A 251 1.63 -11.94 32.77
N GLY A 252 2.16 -12.50 31.68
CA GLY A 252 3.34 -11.99 30.98
C GLY A 252 2.98 -10.97 29.91
N MET A 253 3.81 -9.95 29.73
CA MET A 253 3.69 -9.03 28.58
C MET A 253 4.09 -9.69 27.26
N SER A 254 4.90 -10.75 27.30
CA SER A 254 5.31 -11.52 26.13
C SER A 254 5.35 -13.03 26.43
N PRO A 255 5.31 -13.90 25.41
CA PRO A 255 5.44 -15.34 25.60
C PRO A 255 6.78 -15.75 26.22
N GLU A 256 7.85 -15.02 25.93
CA GLU A 256 9.21 -15.28 26.41
C GLU A 256 9.30 -15.11 27.93
N SER A 257 8.63 -14.09 28.50
CA SER A 257 8.65 -13.88 29.95
C SER A 257 7.96 -15.01 30.71
N ILE A 258 6.89 -15.58 30.13
CA ILE A 258 6.23 -16.78 30.67
C ILE A 258 7.08 -18.03 30.50
N LEU A 259 7.75 -18.19 29.36
CA LEU A 259 8.65 -19.32 29.11
C LEU A 259 9.82 -19.30 30.11
N GLU A 260 10.42 -18.13 30.34
CA GLU A 260 11.48 -17.95 31.33
C GLU A 260 10.96 -18.29 32.74
N LEU A 261 9.83 -17.71 33.14
CA LEU A 261 9.21 -17.95 34.44
C LEU A 261 8.93 -19.44 34.67
N LYS A 262 8.45 -20.15 33.64
CA LYS A 262 8.21 -21.61 33.68
C LYS A 262 9.51 -22.42 33.77
N SER A 263 10.53 -22.05 32.98
CA SER A 263 11.82 -22.75 32.98
C SER A 263 12.56 -22.63 34.32
N ARG A 264 12.39 -21.50 35.00
CA ARG A 264 13.01 -21.17 36.29
C ARG A 264 12.00 -21.15 37.44
N GLU A 265 10.89 -21.88 37.32
CA GLU A 265 9.77 -21.82 38.28
C GLU A 265 10.23 -22.11 39.71
N ALA A 266 11.11 -23.11 39.91
CA ALA A 266 11.62 -23.47 41.23
C ALA A 266 12.37 -22.31 41.91
N PHE A 267 13.15 -21.54 41.16
CA PHE A 267 13.89 -20.37 41.66
C PHE A 267 12.93 -19.24 42.05
N PHE A 268 12.00 -18.90 41.16
CA PHE A 268 11.02 -17.85 41.44
C PHE A 268 10.10 -18.24 42.60
N ARG A 269 9.73 -19.51 42.71
CA ARG A 269 8.93 -20.04 43.82
C ARG A 269 9.65 -19.89 45.16
N ASP A 270 10.90 -20.35 45.28
CA ASP A 270 11.70 -20.17 46.50
C ASP A 270 11.81 -18.68 46.89
N ARG A 271 12.01 -17.81 45.90
CA ARG A 271 12.11 -16.37 46.15
C ARG A 271 10.79 -15.75 46.61
N MET A 272 9.67 -16.12 45.98
CA MET A 272 8.33 -15.71 46.41
C MET A 272 8.04 -16.22 47.82
N GLN A 273 8.41 -17.46 48.15
CA GLN A 273 8.22 -18.04 49.48
C GLN A 273 8.94 -17.22 50.55
N ARG A 274 10.24 -16.96 50.37
CA ARG A 274 11.03 -16.12 51.29
C ARG A 274 10.45 -14.73 51.46
N LYS A 275 9.90 -14.14 50.39
CA LYS A 275 9.28 -12.82 50.46
C LYS A 275 7.95 -12.85 51.21
N ILE A 276 7.16 -13.91 51.04
CA ILE A 276 5.89 -14.09 51.74
C ILE A 276 6.10 -14.33 53.25
N GLU A 277 7.17 -15.04 53.64
CA GLU A 277 7.55 -15.26 55.04
C GLU A 277 7.77 -13.97 55.83
N GLU A 278 7.99 -12.82 55.16
CA GLU A 278 8.14 -11.52 55.80
C GLU A 278 6.81 -10.90 56.27
N TYR A 279 5.67 -11.33 55.72
CA TYR A 279 4.36 -10.78 56.05
C TYR A 279 3.79 -11.41 57.32
N SER A 280 2.99 -10.63 58.06
CA SER A 280 2.27 -11.11 59.25
C SER A 280 0.85 -11.56 58.91
N PHE A 281 0.28 -12.43 59.74
CA PHE A 281 -1.09 -12.92 59.59
C PHE A 281 -2.12 -11.78 59.49
N ASP A 282 -2.07 -10.80 60.39
CA ASP A 282 -3.03 -9.67 60.40
C ASP A 282 -3.02 -8.88 59.08
N VAL A 283 -1.84 -8.69 58.47
CA VAL A 283 -1.74 -7.99 57.19
C VAL A 283 -2.39 -8.82 56.09
N LEU A 284 -2.04 -10.11 56.02
CA LEU A 284 -2.53 -11.00 54.97
C LEU A 284 -4.01 -11.37 55.13
N ASP A 285 -4.61 -11.26 56.31
CA ASP A 285 -6.04 -11.50 56.50
C ASP A 285 -6.88 -10.44 55.75
N THR A 286 -6.37 -9.21 55.66
CA THR A 286 -7.06 -8.11 54.99
C THR A 286 -6.93 -8.16 53.45
N PRO A 287 -7.98 -7.81 52.70
CA PRO A 287 -7.89 -7.66 51.23
C PRO A 287 -6.78 -6.72 50.73
N PRO A 288 -6.56 -5.52 51.29
CA PRO A 288 -5.47 -4.64 50.84
C PRO A 288 -4.09 -5.25 51.09
N GLY A 289 -3.90 -5.98 52.19
CA GLY A 289 -2.62 -6.67 52.44
C GLY A 289 -2.32 -7.77 51.42
N LYS A 290 -3.35 -8.53 51.00
CA LYS A 290 -3.22 -9.52 49.91
C LYS A 290 -2.83 -8.87 48.58
N GLN A 291 -3.42 -7.72 48.26
CA GLN A 291 -3.08 -6.96 47.05
C GLN A 291 -1.67 -6.37 47.13
N GLY A 292 -1.29 -5.81 48.28
CA GLY A 292 0.06 -5.30 48.53
C GLY A 292 1.12 -6.39 48.38
N MET A 293 0.90 -7.56 48.98
CA MET A 293 1.76 -8.73 48.82
C MET A 293 1.91 -9.11 47.34
N ALA A 294 0.81 -9.20 46.58
CA ALA A 294 0.88 -9.54 45.16
C ALA A 294 1.66 -8.50 44.33
N ALA A 295 1.51 -7.21 44.63
CA ALA A 295 2.24 -6.13 43.96
C ALA A 295 3.74 -6.13 44.30
N ASP A 296 4.09 -6.38 45.57
CA ASP A 296 5.48 -6.49 46.01
C ASP A 296 6.17 -7.71 45.38
N LEU A 297 5.48 -8.85 45.33
CA LEU A 297 5.96 -10.04 44.64
C LEU A 297 6.15 -9.80 43.15
N LEU A 298 5.19 -9.14 42.48
CA LEU A 298 5.30 -8.80 41.06
C LEU A 298 6.55 -7.95 40.78
N LYS A 299 6.82 -6.95 41.63
CA LYS A 299 8.00 -6.08 41.52
C LYS A 299 9.29 -6.88 41.69
N ASP A 300 9.32 -7.83 42.63
CA ASP A 300 10.50 -8.68 42.83
C ASP A 300 10.70 -9.67 41.68
N LEU A 301 9.64 -10.28 41.15
CA LEU A 301 9.71 -11.15 39.97
C LEU A 301 10.27 -10.38 38.75
N ASN A 302 9.73 -9.18 38.47
CA ASN A 302 10.17 -8.34 37.36
C ASN A 302 11.63 -7.88 37.47
N ARG A 303 12.18 -7.78 38.68
CA ARG A 303 13.61 -7.48 38.88
C ARG A 303 14.52 -8.64 38.51
N ASN A 304 14.01 -9.87 38.48
CA ASN A 304 14.80 -11.09 38.28
C ASN A 304 14.54 -11.79 36.94
N LEU A 305 13.54 -11.34 36.19
CA LEU A 305 13.30 -11.74 34.80
C LEU A 305 14.30 -11.03 33.89
N SER A 306 14.75 -11.75 32.87
CA SER A 306 15.70 -11.25 31.86
C SER A 306 15.03 -11.05 30.49
N GLN A 307 14.00 -11.84 30.19
CA GLN A 307 13.33 -11.88 28.89
C GLN A 307 11.93 -11.25 28.96
N GLY A 308 11.88 -9.97 29.31
CA GLY A 308 10.64 -9.19 29.38
C GLY A 308 10.11 -9.01 30.80
N GLN A 309 8.83 -8.68 30.91
CA GLN A 309 8.18 -8.33 32.17
C GLN A 309 6.84 -9.04 32.34
N LEU A 310 6.44 -9.24 33.59
CA LEU A 310 5.08 -9.60 33.98
C LEU A 310 4.25 -8.33 34.10
N ARG A 311 3.07 -8.39 33.50
CA ARG A 311 2.03 -7.36 33.59
C ARG A 311 1.34 -7.39 34.96
N GLY A 312 1.07 -8.59 35.47
CA GLY A 312 0.27 -8.75 36.67
C GLY A 312 0.49 -10.10 37.36
N LEU A 313 0.25 -10.11 38.66
CA LEU A 313 0.22 -11.31 39.48
C LEU A 313 -1.12 -11.35 40.23
N ARG A 314 -1.96 -12.33 39.92
CA ARG A 314 -3.31 -12.46 40.46
C ARG A 314 -3.38 -13.65 41.41
N ILE A 315 -3.98 -13.48 42.57
CA ILE A 315 -4.20 -14.57 43.52
C ILE A 315 -5.36 -15.44 43.01
N LYS A 316 -5.09 -16.72 42.74
CA LYS A 316 -6.13 -17.69 42.38
C LYS A 316 -6.80 -18.26 43.61
N THR A 317 -6.00 -18.67 44.58
CA THR A 317 -6.49 -19.27 45.82
C THR A 317 -5.56 -18.89 46.94
N ILE A 318 -6.13 -18.54 48.08
CA ILE A 318 -5.40 -18.20 49.30
C ILE A 318 -6.11 -18.82 50.48
N VAL A 319 -5.38 -19.59 51.28
CA VAL A 319 -5.86 -20.21 52.51
C VAL A 319 -4.91 -19.81 53.61
N LEU A 320 -5.44 -19.05 54.56
CA LEU A 320 -4.74 -18.63 55.77
C LEU A 320 -5.16 -19.54 56.91
N LYS A 321 -4.18 -20.13 57.59
CA LYS A 321 -4.38 -20.85 58.83
C LYS A 321 -3.80 -20.01 59.96
N PRO A 322 -4.63 -19.58 60.94
CA PRO A 322 -4.15 -18.88 62.11
C PRO A 322 -3.21 -19.75 62.95
#